data_AF-A0AAU4U2B4-F1
#
_entry.id   AF-A0AAU4U2B4-F1
#
_cell.length_a   1.000
_cell.length_b   1.000
_cell.length_c   1.000
_cell.angle_alpha   90.00
_cell.angle_beta   90.00
_cell.angle_gamma   90.00
#
_symmetry.space_group_name_H-M   'P 1'
#
loop_
_entity.id
_entity.type
_entity.pdbx_description
1 polymer ?
#
loop_
_entity_poly.entity_id
_entity_poly.type
_entity_poly.pdbx_seq_one_letter_code
_entity_poly.pdbx_strand_id
1 'polypeptide(L)'
;MTLARDLARPYPTVRVDDDAQEAARLLVRERLPALLVLDQVECPYAIVPAAQLLTALVPEYDRQDLLPAMIGDRFDDDVRGALSGRPVADWLPRRRVTPALVGPEESPSEVAALMTRKDCSVVAVIERGGGTVTLLGAITADVLLEHFIGGP
;
A
#
# COMPACT_ATOMS: atom_id res chain seq x y z
N MET A 1 1.49 16.16 -23.84
CA MET A 1 2.24 14.95 -23.42
C MET A 1 1.68 14.58 -22.07
N THR A 2 1.25 13.34 -21.85
CA THR A 2 0.70 12.91 -20.56
C THR A 2 1.81 12.79 -19.54
N LEU A 3 1.59 13.33 -18.35
CA LEU A 3 2.51 13.29 -17.21
C LEU A 3 1.89 12.54 -16.03
N ALA A 4 2.70 12.21 -15.03
CA ALA A 4 2.25 11.54 -13.81
C ALA A 4 1.13 12.31 -13.11
N ARG A 5 1.19 13.65 -13.07
CA ARG A 5 0.12 14.49 -12.49
C ARG A 5 -1.24 14.32 -13.17
N ASP A 6 -1.26 13.98 -14.46
CA ASP A 6 -2.49 13.82 -15.23
C ASP A 6 -3.17 12.46 -14.96
N LEU A 7 -2.37 11.46 -14.60
CA LEU A 7 -2.82 10.10 -14.27
C LEU A 7 -3.05 9.90 -12.76
N ALA A 8 -2.50 10.76 -11.91
CA ALA A 8 -2.68 10.69 -10.47
C ALA A 8 -4.16 10.81 -10.11
N ARG A 9 -4.64 9.89 -9.28
CA ARG A 9 -5.99 9.92 -8.70
C ARG A 9 -5.91 10.08 -7.18
N PRO A 10 -6.94 10.67 -6.54
CA PRO A 10 -7.08 10.59 -5.10
C PRO A 10 -7.03 9.12 -4.66
N TYR A 11 -6.16 8.82 -3.71
CA TYR A 11 -5.96 7.47 -3.20
C TYR A 11 -6.19 7.47 -1.70
N PRO A 12 -7.00 6.56 -1.13
CA PRO A 12 -7.23 6.52 0.30
C PRO A 12 -5.92 6.34 1.07
N THR A 13 -5.76 7.10 2.14
CA THR A 13 -4.55 7.08 2.96
C THR A 13 -4.90 6.81 4.41
N VAL A 14 -3.93 6.27 5.15
CA VAL A 14 -3.97 6.14 6.61
C VAL A 14 -2.67 6.68 7.19
N ARG A 15 -2.67 7.02 8.46
CA ARG A 15 -1.48 7.47 9.18
C ARG A 15 -0.85 6.31 9.96
N VAL A 16 0.44 6.45 10.27
CA VAL A 16 1.18 5.47 11.09
C VAL A 16 0.54 5.22 12.47
N ASP A 17 -0.18 6.20 13.01
CA ASP A 17 -0.84 6.19 14.32
C ASP A 17 -2.33 5.82 14.27
N ASP A 18 -2.90 5.63 13.08
CA ASP A 18 -4.29 5.18 12.93
C ASP A 18 -4.47 3.74 13.43
N ASP A 19 -5.70 3.38 13.79
CA ASP A 19 -6.04 2.01 14.18
C ASP A 19 -5.89 1.04 13.00
N ALA A 20 -5.14 -0.05 13.21
CA ALA A 20 -4.83 -1.02 12.17
C ALA A 20 -6.07 -1.80 11.70
N GLN A 21 -7.07 -2.01 12.57
CA GLN A 21 -8.31 -2.67 12.19
C GLN A 21 -9.15 -1.78 11.26
N GLU A 22 -9.22 -0.48 11.52
CA GLU A 22 -9.87 0.47 10.61
C GLU A 22 -9.13 0.60 9.28
N ALA A 23 -7.79 0.61 9.29
CA ALA A 23 -6.99 0.58 8.06
C ALA A 23 -7.24 -0.69 7.23
N ALA A 24 -7.35 -1.87 7.88
CA ALA A 24 -7.70 -3.12 7.20
C ALA A 24 -9.11 -3.06 6.60
N ARG A 25 -10.08 -2.49 7.32
CA ARG A 25 -11.45 -2.29 6.80
C ARG A 25 -11.46 -1.37 5.59
N LEU A 26 -10.66 -0.30 5.59
CA LEU A 26 -10.51 0.61 4.44
C LEU A 26 -10.00 -0.15 3.20
N LEU A 27 -8.94 -0.95 3.36
CA LEU A 27 -8.37 -1.75 2.28
C LEU A 27 -9.42 -2.69 1.66
N VAL A 28 -10.21 -3.37 2.49
CA VAL A 28 -11.27 -4.28 2.03
C VAL A 28 -12.42 -3.53 1.36
N ARG A 29 -12.92 -2.45 1.98
CA ARG A 29 -14.07 -1.69 1.48
C ARG A 29 -13.80 -1.07 0.12
N GLU A 30 -12.63 -0.46 -0.04
CA GLU A 30 -12.24 0.25 -1.26
C GLU A 30 -11.50 -0.67 -2.26
N ARG A 31 -11.34 -1.97 -1.94
CA ARG A 31 -10.61 -2.97 -2.74
C ARG A 31 -9.21 -2.51 -3.15
N LEU A 32 -8.48 -1.91 -2.21
CA LEU A 32 -7.16 -1.33 -2.49
C LEU A 32 -6.12 -2.43 -2.70
N PRO A 33 -5.30 -2.36 -3.77
CA PRO A 33 -4.20 -3.30 -3.96
C PRO A 33 -3.06 -3.10 -2.95
N ALA A 34 -2.95 -1.92 -2.35
CA ALA A 34 -1.97 -1.58 -1.33
C ALA A 34 -2.50 -0.52 -0.37
N LEU A 35 -1.95 -0.46 0.84
CA LEU A 35 -2.23 0.61 1.80
C LEU A 35 -1.17 1.70 1.64
N LEU A 36 -1.60 2.94 1.39
CA LEU A 36 -0.71 4.09 1.41
C LEU A 36 -0.71 4.72 2.81
N VAL A 37 0.44 4.64 3.47
CA VAL A 37 0.63 5.09 4.85
C VAL A 37 1.40 6.39 4.85
N LEU A 38 0.88 7.38 5.56
CA LEU A 38 1.50 8.68 5.79
C LEU A 38 2.14 8.72 7.18
N ASP A 39 3.22 9.49 7.30
CA ASP A 39 3.77 9.85 8.61
C ASP A 39 2.96 10.99 9.27
N GLN A 40 3.48 11.49 10.38
CA GLN A 40 2.82 12.54 11.16
C GLN A 40 2.75 13.90 10.45
N VAL A 41 3.58 14.11 9.42
CA VAL A 41 3.67 15.35 8.64
C VAL A 41 3.07 15.18 7.23
N GLU A 42 2.17 14.22 7.07
CA GLU A 42 1.44 13.91 5.82
C GLU A 42 2.34 13.50 4.65
N CYS A 43 3.57 13.06 4.92
CA CYS A 43 4.48 12.56 3.92
C CYS A 43 4.31 11.04 3.74
N PRO A 44 4.35 10.52 2.49
CA PRO A 44 4.31 9.08 2.26
C PRO A 44 5.41 8.35 3.02
N TYR A 45 5.00 7.54 3.99
CA TYR A 45 5.86 6.74 4.85
C TYR A 45 6.08 5.34 4.27
N ALA A 46 5.01 4.71 3.80
CA ALA A 46 5.05 3.37 3.20
C ALA A 46 3.92 3.18 2.19
N ILE A 47 4.12 2.28 1.23
CA ILE A 47 3.05 1.72 0.39
C ILE A 47 3.16 0.22 0.53
N VAL A 48 2.19 -0.42 1.18
CA VAL A 48 2.29 -1.84 1.54
C VAL A 48 1.22 -2.64 0.78
N PRO A 49 1.60 -3.56 -0.12
CA PRO A 49 0.66 -4.42 -0.83
C PRO A 49 -0.22 -5.23 0.14
N ALA A 50 -1.48 -5.44 -0.24
CA ALA A 50 -2.44 -6.21 0.56
C ALA A 50 -1.91 -7.61 0.92
N ALA A 51 -1.26 -8.27 -0.05
CA ALA A 51 -0.64 -9.58 0.16
C ALA A 51 0.46 -9.56 1.24
N GLN A 52 1.22 -8.47 1.33
CA GLN A 52 2.28 -8.33 2.33
C GLN A 52 1.71 -8.01 3.73
N LEU A 53 0.58 -7.29 3.80
CA LEU A 53 -0.15 -7.07 5.05
C LEU A 53 -0.74 -8.37 5.61
N LEU A 54 -1.17 -9.30 4.75
CA LEU A 54 -1.60 -10.64 5.17
C LEU A 54 -0.47 -11.43 5.83
N THR A 55 0.78 -11.29 5.36
CA THR A 55 1.93 -11.96 5.99
C THR A 55 2.12 -11.55 7.45
N ALA A 56 1.70 -10.34 7.84
CA ALA A 56 1.75 -9.89 9.24
C ALA A 56 0.65 -10.52 10.12
N LEU A 57 -0.42 -11.04 9.50
CA LEU A 57 -1.55 -11.66 10.20
C LEU A 57 -1.39 -13.17 10.35
N VAL A 58 -0.65 -13.81 9.44
CA VAL A 58 -0.37 -15.25 9.53
C VAL A 58 0.66 -15.50 10.63
N PRO A 59 0.33 -16.25 11.71
CA PRO A 59 1.29 -16.60 12.74
C PRO A 59 2.45 -17.44 12.17
N GLU A 60 3.65 -17.38 12.77
CA GLU A 60 4.86 -18.07 12.28
C GLU A 60 4.82 -19.63 12.31
N TYR A 61 3.64 -20.27 12.44
CA TYR A 61 3.51 -21.73 12.44
C TYR A 61 3.84 -22.38 11.07
N ASP A 62 4.15 -21.57 10.06
CA ASP A 62 4.46 -21.99 8.70
C ASP A 62 5.92 -22.43 8.47
N ARG A 63 6.68 -22.76 9.53
CA ARG A 63 8.05 -23.32 9.40
C ARG A 63 8.18 -24.81 9.70
N GLN A 64 7.08 -25.53 10.00
CA GLN A 64 7.14 -26.92 10.50
C GLN A 64 6.14 -27.93 9.88
N ASP A 65 5.68 -27.76 8.64
CA ASP A 65 4.82 -28.76 7.95
C ASP A 65 3.56 -29.19 8.73
N LEU A 66 2.86 -28.25 9.38
CA LEU A 66 1.57 -28.56 10.02
C LEU A 66 0.42 -28.46 9.01
N LEU A 67 -0.35 -29.55 8.89
CA LEU A 67 -1.46 -29.68 7.95
C LEU A 67 -2.57 -28.64 8.19
N PRO A 68 -3.14 -28.02 7.13
CA PRO A 68 -4.20 -27.01 7.22
C PRO A 68 -5.48 -27.44 7.97
N ALA A 69 -5.72 -28.75 8.13
CA ALA A 69 -6.96 -29.29 8.67
C ALA A 69 -7.15 -29.10 10.20
N MET A 70 -6.13 -28.65 10.93
CA MET A 70 -6.19 -28.45 12.40
C MET A 70 -6.37 -26.99 12.83
N ILE A 71 -6.51 -26.06 11.87
CA ILE A 71 -6.31 -24.61 12.04
C ILE A 71 -7.61 -23.85 11.73
N GLY A 72 -8.77 -24.38 12.15
CA GLY A 72 -10.08 -23.77 11.86
C GLY A 72 -10.35 -22.55 12.76
N ASP A 73 -10.87 -22.80 13.96
CA ASP A 73 -11.44 -21.70 14.77
C ASP A 73 -10.39 -20.87 15.52
N ARG A 74 -9.24 -21.45 15.87
CA ARG A 74 -8.21 -20.74 16.65
C ARG A 74 -7.46 -19.69 15.82
N PHE A 75 -7.30 -19.92 14.52
CA PHE A 75 -6.56 -19.02 13.64
C PHE A 75 -7.32 -17.74 13.36
N ASP A 76 -8.63 -17.83 13.11
CA ASP A 76 -9.46 -16.66 12.86
C ASP A 76 -9.53 -15.73 14.08
N ASP A 77 -9.61 -16.30 15.29
CA ASP A 77 -9.59 -15.54 16.54
C ASP A 77 -8.20 -14.93 16.81
N ASP A 78 -7.12 -15.67 16.55
CA ASP A 78 -5.74 -15.17 16.68
C ASP A 78 -5.47 -14.01 15.70
N VAL A 79 -5.93 -14.13 14.44
CA VAL A 79 -5.85 -13.07 13.42
C VAL A 79 -6.67 -11.84 13.82
N ARG A 80 -7.88 -12.04 14.37
CA ARG A 80 -8.73 -10.94 14.84
C ARG A 80 -8.09 -10.19 16.02
N GLY A 81 -7.42 -10.91 16.92
CA GLY A 81 -6.64 -10.35 18.02
C GLY A 81 -5.37 -9.62 17.57
N ALA A 82 -4.79 -9.98 16.43
CA ALA A 82 -3.53 -9.41 15.94
C ALA A 82 -3.62 -7.92 15.56
N LEU A 83 -4.81 -7.42 15.18
CA LEU A 83 -5.03 -6.03 14.77
C LEU A 83 -5.66 -5.14 15.85
N SER A 84 -6.37 -5.75 16.81
CA SER A 84 -7.20 -4.98 17.74
C SER A 84 -6.37 -4.08 18.66
N GLY A 85 -6.67 -2.78 18.63
CA GLY A 85 -6.04 -1.77 19.50
C GLY A 85 -4.58 -1.48 19.19
N ARG A 86 -4.10 -1.80 17.99
CA ARG A 86 -2.72 -1.54 17.55
C ARG A 86 -2.68 -0.44 16.49
N PRO A 87 -1.65 0.43 16.50
CA PRO A 87 -1.45 1.40 15.44
C PRO A 87 -1.02 0.70 14.14
N VAL A 88 -1.29 1.33 13.00
CA VAL A 88 -0.86 0.86 11.68
C VAL A 88 0.64 0.55 11.67
N ALA A 89 1.47 1.38 12.32
CA ALA A 89 2.92 1.18 12.42
C ALA A 89 3.33 -0.22 12.94
N ASP A 90 2.55 -0.79 13.86
CA ASP A 90 2.81 -2.12 14.44
C ASP A 90 2.34 -3.26 13.54
N TRP A 91 1.43 -2.98 12.60
CA TRP A 91 0.98 -3.92 11.58
C TRP A 91 1.92 -3.97 10.36
N LEU A 92 2.66 -2.89 10.09
CA LEU A 92 3.53 -2.84 8.92
C LEU A 92 4.64 -3.90 8.98
N PRO A 93 5.02 -4.49 7.82
CA PRO A 93 6.12 -5.44 7.76
C PRO A 93 7.42 -4.86 8.34
N ARG A 94 8.12 -5.65 9.17
CA ARG A 94 9.37 -5.23 9.86
C ARG A 94 10.48 -4.78 8.89
N ARG A 95 10.50 -5.31 7.67
CA ARG A 95 11.41 -4.85 6.62
C ARG A 95 10.80 -3.60 6.00
N ARG A 96 11.42 -2.43 6.24
CA ARG A 96 10.94 -1.13 5.75
C ARG A 96 10.61 -1.18 4.27
N VAL A 97 9.32 -1.12 3.94
CA VAL A 97 8.83 -1.00 2.57
C VAL A 97 8.95 0.46 2.18
N THR A 98 9.99 0.80 1.41
CA THR A 98 10.15 2.18 0.93
C THR A 98 9.07 2.49 -0.10
N PRO A 99 8.30 3.58 0.06
CA PRO A 99 7.24 3.90 -0.88
C PRO A 99 7.82 4.13 -2.28
N ALA A 100 7.08 3.70 -3.31
CA ALA A 100 7.39 4.06 -4.68
C ALA A 100 6.86 5.47 -4.93
N LEU A 101 7.78 6.41 -5.20
CA LEU A 101 7.47 7.83 -5.33
C LEU A 101 7.98 8.35 -6.68
N VAL A 102 7.18 9.18 -7.34
CA VAL A 102 7.54 9.89 -8.58
C VAL A 102 7.19 11.37 -8.46
N GLY A 103 7.90 12.20 -9.23
CA GLY A 103 7.55 13.61 -9.40
C GLY A 103 6.34 13.77 -10.34
N PRO A 104 5.72 14.95 -10.36
CA PRO A 104 4.52 15.19 -11.17
C PRO A 104 4.79 15.23 -12.68
N GLU A 105 6.03 15.52 -13.07
CA GLU A 105 6.47 15.64 -14.48
C GLU A 105 7.00 14.33 -15.07
N GLU A 106 7.00 13.24 -14.30
CA GLU A 106 7.48 11.94 -14.77
C GLU A 106 6.51 11.37 -15.83
N SER A 107 7.07 10.75 -16.85
CA SER A 107 6.28 10.14 -17.92
C SER A 107 5.62 8.83 -17.45
N PRO A 108 4.47 8.43 -18.03
CA PRO A 108 3.84 7.14 -17.72
C PRO A 108 4.79 5.94 -17.86
N SER A 109 5.72 5.98 -18.83
CA SER A 109 6.76 4.96 -19.01
C SER A 109 7.76 4.88 -17.85
N GLU A 110 8.14 6.02 -17.25
CA GLU A 110 9.02 6.05 -16.09
C GLU A 110 8.31 5.51 -14.84
N VAL A 111 7.03 5.85 -14.67
CA VAL A 111 6.19 5.29 -13.59
C VAL A 111 6.08 3.77 -13.73
N ALA A 112 5.82 3.27 -14.94
CA ALA A 112 5.74 1.84 -15.21
C ALA A 112 7.08 1.11 -14.94
N ALA A 113 8.19 1.69 -15.39
CA ALA A 113 9.51 1.14 -15.12
C ALA A 113 9.82 1.09 -13.61
N LEU A 114 9.41 2.10 -12.85
CA LEU A 114 9.51 2.10 -11.39
C LEU A 114 8.66 0.99 -10.76
N MET A 115 7.40 0.84 -11.19
CA MET A 115 6.50 -0.21 -10.71
C MET A 115 7.10 -1.61 -10.91
N THR A 116 7.57 -1.91 -12.12
CA THR A 116 8.18 -3.21 -12.43
C THR A 116 9.45 -3.45 -11.60
N ARG A 117 10.32 -2.45 -11.47
CA ARG A 117 11.57 -2.59 -10.71
C ARG A 117 11.32 -2.81 -9.22
N LYS A 118 10.30 -2.17 -8.66
CA LYS A 118 9.93 -2.28 -7.24
C LYS A 118 8.92 -3.38 -6.95
N ASP A 119 8.44 -4.07 -7.98
CA ASP A 119 7.36 -5.07 -7.87
C ASP A 119 6.14 -4.52 -7.11
N CYS A 120 5.68 -3.33 -7.52
CA CYS A 120 4.57 -2.65 -6.85
C CYS A 120 3.45 -2.26 -7.83
N SER A 121 2.21 -2.26 -7.32
CA SER A 121 0.99 -1.94 -8.07
C SER A 121 0.49 -0.52 -7.85
N VAL A 122 1.16 0.25 -6.98
CA VAL A 122 0.80 1.63 -6.62
C VAL A 122 2.06 2.47 -6.49
N VAL A 123 2.03 3.69 -7.05
CA VAL A 123 3.09 4.68 -6.95
C VAL A 123 2.48 6.01 -6.52
N ALA A 124 3.02 6.64 -5.49
CA ALA A 124 2.60 7.98 -5.07
C ALA A 124 3.24 9.06 -5.95
N VAL A 125 2.43 10.03 -6.35
CA VAL A 125 2.89 11.23 -7.05
C VAL A 125 3.03 12.34 -6.03
N ILE A 126 4.26 12.84 -5.87
CA ILE A 126 4.57 13.87 -4.90
C ILE A 126 5.17 15.10 -5.56
N GLU A 127 4.76 16.27 -5.12
CA GLU A 127 5.40 17.53 -5.48
C GLU A 127 6.33 17.97 -4.36
N ARG A 128 7.57 18.28 -4.71
CA ARG A 128 8.57 18.82 -3.77
C ARG A 128 8.77 20.29 -4.07
N GLY A 129 8.46 21.16 -3.11
CA GLY A 129 8.60 22.60 -3.27
C GLY A 129 8.65 23.30 -1.93
N GLY A 130 9.45 24.38 -1.82
CA GLY A 130 9.52 25.19 -0.60
C GLY A 130 9.97 24.44 0.67
N GLY A 131 10.66 23.31 0.53
CA GLY A 131 11.06 22.45 1.67
C GLY A 131 9.97 21.49 2.15
N THR A 132 8.80 21.49 1.51
CA THR A 132 7.67 20.60 1.81
C THR A 132 7.46 19.55 0.72
N VAL A 133 6.89 18.41 1.11
CA VAL A 133 6.44 17.34 0.21
C VAL A 133 4.93 17.31 0.26
N THR A 134 4.29 17.48 -0.90
CA THR A 134 2.83 17.39 -1.03
C THR A 134 2.46 16.15 -1.81
N LEU A 135 1.57 15.31 -1.26
CA LEU A 135 1.00 14.17 -1.98
C LEU A 135 -0.10 14.67 -2.93
N LEU A 136 0.11 14.52 -4.24
CA LEU A 136 -0.89 14.87 -5.25
C LEU A 136 -1.90 13.75 -5.49
N GLY A 137 -1.53 12.50 -5.19
CA GLY A 137 -2.35 11.31 -5.37
C GLY A 137 -1.47 10.08 -5.60
N ALA A 138 -2.09 9.01 -6.10
CA ALA A 138 -1.36 7.82 -6.53
C ALA A 138 -1.79 7.39 -7.93
N ILE A 139 -0.88 6.69 -8.60
CA ILE A 139 -1.13 5.99 -9.86
C ILE A 139 -1.11 4.51 -9.54
N THR A 140 -2.18 3.81 -9.93
CA THR A 140 -2.31 2.36 -9.79
C THR A 140 -2.02 1.67 -11.11
N ALA A 141 -1.64 0.39 -11.04
CA ALA A 141 -1.27 -0.39 -12.22
C ALA A 141 -2.39 -0.47 -13.27
N ASP A 142 -3.65 -0.56 -12.83
CA ASP A 142 -4.82 -0.54 -13.71
C ASP A 142 -4.94 0.78 -14.48
N VAL A 143 -4.74 1.93 -13.83
CA VAL A 143 -4.75 3.24 -14.50
C VAL A 143 -3.63 3.34 -15.55
N LEU A 144 -2.44 2.82 -15.26
CA LEU A 144 -1.35 2.79 -16.25
C LEU A 144 -1.65 1.84 -17.42
N LEU A 145 -2.19 0.65 -17.12
CA LEU A 145 -2.58 -0.30 -18.16
C LEU A 145 -3.65 0.31 -19.06
N GLU A 146 -4.68 0.92 -18.48
CA GLU A 146 -5.74 1.62 -19.22
C GLU A 146 -5.16 2.70 -20.13
N HIS A 147 -4.20 3.48 -19.63
CA HIS A 147 -3.51 4.50 -20.42
C HIS A 147 -2.74 3.90 -21.61
N PHE A 148 -2.02 2.78 -21.42
CA PHE A 148 -1.22 2.17 -22.49
C PHE A 148 -2.03 1.42 -23.53
N ILE A 149 -3.13 0.77 -23.13
CA ILE A 149 -3.96 -0.04 -24.05
C ILE A 149 -5.11 0.75 -24.69
N GLY A 150 -5.46 1.92 -24.13
CA GLY A 150 -6.45 2.83 -24.71
C GLY A 150 -7.88 2.66 -24.19
N GLY A 151 -8.07 2.46 -22.89
CA GLY A 151 -9.40 2.27 -22.28
C GLY A 151 -10.02 0.89 -22.57
N PRO A 152 -11.08 0.50 -21.83
CA PRO A 152 -11.93 -0.63 -22.22
C PRO A 152 -12.77 -0.36 -23.48
#